data_AF-E2BS10-F1
#
_entry.id   AF-E2BS10-F1
#
_cell.length_a   1.000
_cell.length_b   1.000
_cell.length_c   1.000
_cell.angle_alpha   90.00
_cell.angle_beta   90.00
_cell.angle_gamma   90.00
#
_symmetry.space_group_name_H-M   'P 1'
#
loop_
_entity.id
_entity.type
_entity.pdbx_description
1 polymer ?
#
loop_
_entity_poly.entity_id
_entity_poly.type
_entity_poly.pdbx_seq_one_letter_code
_entity_poly.pdbx_strand_id
1 'polypeptide(L)'
;IAPVLLRRHRSFVRSFVRSFVRSFVRSFVRSFVRSFVRSFVRSFVRSFVRSFVRSFVRSFVRSFVRSFVRSFVRSFVRSFVRSFVRSFVRSFVRSFVRAHGLSARASERVLVRP
;
A
#
# COMPACT_ATOMS: atom_id res chain seq x y z
N ILE A 1 65.93 -46.95 18.49
CA ILE A 1 65.33 -46.77 17.14
C ILE A 1 63.80 -46.65 17.22
N ALA A 2 63.09 -47.58 17.88
CA ALA A 2 61.62 -47.53 18.06
C ALA A 2 61.01 -46.23 18.67
N PRO A 3 61.57 -45.60 19.72
CA PRO A 3 60.95 -44.41 20.32
C PRO A 3 61.04 -43.15 19.44
N VAL A 4 62.05 -43.06 18.56
CA VAL A 4 62.22 -41.94 17.62
C VAL A 4 61.23 -42.04 16.46
N LEU A 5 60.99 -43.25 15.95
CA LEU A 5 59.98 -43.51 14.91
C LEU A 5 58.56 -43.23 15.42
N LEU A 6 58.23 -43.66 16.64
CA LEU A 6 56.94 -43.34 17.27
C LEU A 6 56.74 -41.84 17.46
N ARG A 7 57.77 -41.09 17.88
CA ARG A 7 57.69 -39.61 17.99
C ARG A 7 57.49 -38.93 16.63
N ARG A 8 58.19 -39.38 15.58
CA ARG A 8 58.03 -38.85 14.21
C ARG A 8 56.65 -39.15 13.62
N HIS A 9 56.12 -40.35 13.83
CA HIS A 9 54.78 -40.70 13.39
C HIS A 9 53.72 -39.86 14.11
N ARG A 10 53.86 -39.69 15.43
CA ARG A 10 52.93 -38.89 16.24
C ARG A 10 52.96 -37.40 15.88
N SER A 11 54.13 -36.84 15.55
CA SER A 11 54.25 -35.44 15.10
C SER A 11 53.70 -35.24 13.69
N PHE A 12 53.92 -36.19 12.77
CA PHE A 12 53.35 -36.17 11.43
C PHE A 12 51.81 -36.22 11.46
N VAL A 13 51.23 -37.19 12.17
CA VAL A 13 49.78 -37.30 12.33
C VAL A 13 49.20 -36.02 12.92
N ARG A 14 49.85 -35.44 13.94
CA ARG A 14 49.39 -34.18 14.55
C ARG A 14 49.44 -33.00 13.58
N SER A 15 50.49 -32.86 12.77
CA SER A 15 50.61 -31.76 11.82
C SER A 15 49.63 -31.92 10.66
N PHE A 16 49.46 -33.15 10.16
CA PHE A 16 48.52 -33.49 9.09
C PHE A 16 47.08 -33.21 9.52
N VAL A 17 46.65 -33.75 10.66
CA VAL A 17 45.30 -33.52 11.20
C VAL A 17 45.06 -32.03 11.42
N ARG A 18 46.03 -31.31 12.00
CA ARG A 18 45.88 -29.86 12.22
C ARG A 18 45.74 -29.08 10.92
N SER A 19 46.55 -29.38 9.92
CA SER A 19 46.52 -28.71 8.62
C SER A 19 45.24 -29.02 7.86
N PHE A 20 44.87 -30.30 7.81
CA PHE A 20 43.67 -30.77 7.14
C PHE A 20 42.41 -30.17 7.77
N VAL A 21 42.25 -30.29 9.09
CA VAL A 21 41.10 -29.72 9.81
C VAL A 21 41.04 -28.20 9.61
N ARG A 22 42.16 -27.50 9.72
CA ARG A 22 42.18 -26.03 9.53
C ARG A 22 41.78 -25.64 8.12
N SER A 23 42.32 -26.32 7.10
CA SER A 23 42.02 -26.03 5.70
C SER A 23 40.58 -26.37 5.35
N PHE A 24 40.12 -27.55 5.75
CA PHE A 24 38.76 -28.03 5.51
C PHE A 24 37.73 -27.14 6.19
N VAL A 25 37.88 -26.88 7.49
CA VAL A 25 36.96 -26.01 8.24
C VAL A 25 36.95 -24.62 7.63
N ARG A 26 38.11 -24.03 7.33
CA ARG A 26 38.17 -22.69 6.74
C ARG A 26 37.49 -22.64 5.38
N SER A 27 37.73 -23.61 4.51
CA SER A 27 37.16 -23.65 3.16
C SER A 27 35.66 -23.91 3.20
N PHE A 28 35.24 -24.93 3.96
CA PHE A 28 33.85 -25.32 4.10
C PHE A 28 33.02 -24.22 4.75
N VAL A 29 33.45 -23.69 5.90
CA VAL A 29 32.73 -22.60 6.57
C VAL A 29 32.65 -21.39 5.66
N ARG A 30 33.74 -21.02 4.99
CA ARG A 30 33.73 -19.85 4.09
C ARG A 30 32.78 -20.06 2.90
N SER A 31 32.80 -21.21 2.26
CA SER A 31 31.95 -21.47 1.08
C SER A 31 30.49 -21.63 1.47
N PHE A 32 30.22 -22.39 2.53
CA PHE A 32 28.88 -22.66 3.04
C PHE A 32 28.23 -21.38 3.56
N VAL A 33 28.89 -20.65 4.47
CA VAL A 33 28.35 -19.39 5.00
C VAL A 33 28.13 -18.40 3.86
N ARG A 34 29.09 -18.24 2.95
CA ARG A 34 28.93 -17.30 1.83
C ARG A 34 27.77 -17.68 0.91
N SER A 35 27.65 -18.95 0.55
CA SER A 35 26.60 -19.42 -0.35
C SER A 35 25.23 -19.38 0.32
N PHE A 36 25.13 -19.93 1.53
CA PHE A 36 23.89 -20.00 2.30
C PHE A 36 23.39 -18.61 2.65
N VAL A 37 24.22 -17.75 3.24
CA VAL A 37 23.82 -16.38 3.59
C VAL A 37 23.42 -15.61 2.34
N ARG A 38 24.21 -15.68 1.26
CA ARG A 38 23.86 -14.97 0.02
C ARG A 38 22.55 -15.46 -0.57
N SER A 39 22.33 -16.77 -0.63
CA SER A 39 21.11 -17.36 -1.19
C SER A 39 19.90 -17.08 -0.32
N PHE A 40 20.01 -17.33 0.98
CA PHE A 40 18.95 -17.12 1.95
C PHE A 40 18.55 -15.65 2.03
N VAL A 41 19.51 -14.74 2.24
CA VAL A 41 19.23 -13.30 2.30
C VAL A 41 18.61 -12.84 0.99
N ARG A 42 19.17 -13.23 -0.16
CA ARG A 42 18.61 -12.82 -1.46
C ARG A 42 17.20 -13.32 -1.67
N SER A 43 16.93 -14.59 -1.37
CA SER A 43 15.62 -15.21 -1.56
C SER A 43 14.59 -14.65 -0.58
N PHE A 44 14.93 -14.64 0.71
CA PHE A 44 14.07 -14.16 1.78
C PHE A 44 13.76 -12.68 1.62
N VAL A 45 14.77 -11.82 1.47
CA VAL A 45 14.55 -10.38 1.30
C VAL A 45 13.72 -10.13 0.03
N ARG A 46 14.06 -10.77 -1.10
CA ARG A 46 13.29 -10.58 -2.34
C ARG A 46 11.84 -11.02 -2.18
N SER A 47 11.59 -12.17 -1.57
CA SER A 47 10.24 -12.72 -1.38
C SER A 47 9.44 -11.87 -0.40
N PHE A 48 10.02 -11.60 0.77
CA PHE A 48 9.39 -10.82 1.83
C PHE A 48 9.09 -9.41 1.38
N VAL A 49 10.08 -8.68 0.86
CA VAL A 49 9.88 -7.31 0.37
C VAL A 49 8.84 -7.30 -0.75
N ARG A 50 8.93 -8.21 -1.71
CA ARG A 50 7.96 -8.25 -2.81
C ARG A 50 6.54 -8.53 -2.32
N SER A 51 6.37 -9.49 -1.42
CA SER A 51 5.06 -9.87 -0.89
C SER A 51 4.48 -8.79 0.01
N PHE A 52 5.28 -8.31 0.97
CA PHE A 52 4.89 -7.27 1.91
C PHE A 52 4.56 -5.97 1.18
N VAL A 53 5.48 -5.45 0.35
CA VAL A 53 5.24 -4.20 -0.39
C VAL A 53 4.02 -4.35 -1.29
N ARG A 54 3.89 -5.45 -2.04
CA ARG A 54 2.73 -5.64 -2.93
C ARG A 54 1.43 -5.70 -2.15
N SER A 55 1.37 -6.44 -1.04
CA SER A 55 0.16 -6.60 -0.23
C SER A 55 -0.22 -5.31 0.48
N PHE A 56 0.75 -4.66 1.14
CA PHE A 56 0.57 -3.42 1.87
C PHE A 56 0.15 -2.30 0.92
N VAL A 57 0.91 -2.06 -0.16
CA VAL A 57 0.58 -1.01 -1.14
C VAL A 57 -0.79 -1.27 -1.75
N ARG A 58 -1.08 -2.51 -2.18
CA ARG A 58 -2.39 -2.82 -2.75
C ARG A 58 -3.53 -2.60 -1.75
N SER A 59 -3.38 -3.02 -0.51
CA SER A 59 -4.41 -2.90 0.52
C SER A 59 -4.61 -1.44 0.92
N PHE A 60 -3.52 -0.74 1.24
CA PHE A 60 -3.53 0.65 1.64
C PHE A 60 -4.09 1.54 0.54
N VAL A 61 -3.55 1.46 -0.68
CA VAL A 61 -4.03 2.27 -1.81
C VAL A 61 -5.50 1.96 -2.10
N ARG A 62 -5.90 0.69 -2.13
CA ARG A 62 -7.30 0.34 -2.37
C ARG A 62 -8.23 0.89 -1.28
N SER A 63 -7.85 0.77 -0.01
CA SER A 63 -8.66 1.24 1.10
C SER A 63 -8.75 2.77 1.12
N PHE A 64 -7.60 3.43 1.02
CA PHE A 64 -7.50 4.88 1.02
C PHE A 64 -8.25 5.50 -0.15
N VAL A 65 -7.96 5.06 -1.38
CA VAL A 65 -8.64 5.56 -2.59
C VAL A 65 -10.14 5.30 -2.49
N ARG A 66 -10.56 4.09 -2.11
CA ARG A 66 -11.99 3.79 -1.99
C ARG A 66 -12.68 4.67 -0.94
N SER A 67 -12.06 4.85 0.22
CA SER A 67 -12.64 5.65 1.31
C SER A 67 -12.68 7.12 0.94
N PHE A 68 -11.56 7.67 0.48
CA PHE A 68 -11.42 9.06 0.10
C PHE A 68 -12.36 9.41 -1.06
N VAL A 69 -12.30 8.67 -2.17
CA VAL A 69 -13.16 8.92 -3.33
C VAL A 69 -14.63 8.77 -2.93
N ARG A 70 -15.01 7.72 -2.19
CA ARG A 70 -16.41 7.55 -1.78
C ARG A 70 -16.88 8.70 -0.89
N SER A 71 -16.07 9.12 0.08
CA SER A 71 -16.43 10.20 1.00
C SER A 71 -16.52 11.54 0.27
N PHE A 72 -15.48 11.87 -0.50
CA PHE A 72 -15.39 13.12 -1.24
C PHE A 72 -16.51 13.24 -2.27
N VAL A 73 -16.67 12.23 -3.14
CA VAL A 73 -17.73 12.22 -4.16
C VAL A 73 -19.10 12.27 -3.49
N ARG A 74 -19.35 11.46 -2.47
CA ARG A 74 -20.65 11.46 -1.79
C ARG A 74 -20.96 12.80 -1.14
N SER A 75 -19.98 13.43 -0.48
CA SER A 75 -20.16 14.73 0.18
C SER A 75 -20.36 15.83 -0.85
N PHE A 76 -19.48 15.91 -1.84
CA PHE A 76 -19.50 16.93 -2.88
C PHE A 76 -20.78 16.83 -3.72
N VAL A 77 -21.09 15.66 -4.27
CA VAL A 77 -22.30 15.46 -5.08
C VAL A 77 -23.55 15.74 -4.25
N ARG A 78 -23.64 15.23 -3.02
CA ARG A 78 -24.81 15.47 -2.17
C ARG A 78 -24.97 16.95 -1.86
N SER A 79 -23.90 17.65 -1.53
CA SER A 79 -23.94 19.09 -1.20
C SER A 79 -24.29 19.91 -2.42
N PHE A 80 -23.60 19.68 -3.54
CA PHE A 80 -23.80 20.41 -4.79
C PHE A 80 -25.21 20.19 -5.33
N VAL A 81 -25.65 18.94 -5.49
CA VAL A 81 -27.00 18.63 -5.99
C VAL A 81 -28.06 19.21 -5.06
N ARG A 82 -27.93 19.02 -3.74
CA ARG A 82 -28.90 19.57 -2.79
C ARG A 82 -28.97 21.09 -2.87
N SER A 83 -27.83 21.78 -2.93
CA SER A 83 -27.79 23.24 -3.00
C SER A 83 -28.36 23.75 -4.32
N PHE A 84 -27.89 23.19 -5.44
CA PHE A 84 -28.30 23.59 -6.77
C PHE A 84 -29.78 23.35 -7.01
N VAL A 85 -30.27 22.13 -6.76
CA VAL A 85 -31.69 21.79 -6.94
C VAL A 85 -32.55 22.66 -6.03
N ARG A 86 -32.18 22.83 -4.76
CA ARG A 86 -32.96 23.66 -3.82
C ARG A 86 -33.01 25.12 -4.25
N SER A 87 -31.89 25.68 -4.71
CA SER A 87 -31.82 27.06 -5.16
C SER A 87 -32.63 27.26 -6.44
N PHE A 88 -32.42 26.39 -7.42
CA PHE A 88 -33.07 26.47 -8.72
C PHE A 88 -34.59 26.30 -8.60
N VAL A 89 -35.06 25.24 -7.93
CA VAL A 89 -36.49 25.00 -7.72
C VAL A 89 -37.13 26.16 -6.96
N ARG A 90 -36.48 26.65 -5.90
CA ARG A 90 -37.02 27.75 -5.10
C ARG A 90 -37.09 29.06 -5.89
N SER A 91 -36.10 29.33 -6.73
CA SER A 91 -36.08 30.50 -7.60
C SER A 91 -37.19 30.40 -8.66
N PHE A 92 -37.27 29.26 -9.33
CA PHE A 92 -38.25 29.00 -10.38
C PHE A 92 -39.68 29.10 -9.86
N VAL A 93 -40.00 28.42 -8.75
CA VAL A 93 -41.33 28.48 -8.13
C VAL A 93 -41.69 29.90 -7.69
N ARG A 94 -40.75 30.64 -7.08
CA ARG A 94 -41.01 32.05 -6.71
C ARG A 94 -41.27 32.93 -7.92
N SER A 95 -40.51 32.75 -8.99
CA SER A 95 -40.68 33.52 -10.23
C SER A 95 -42.04 33.22 -10.87
N PHE A 96 -42.39 31.93 -10.98
CA PHE A 96 -43.64 31.48 -11.57
C PHE A 96 -44.87 31.96 -10.78
N VAL A 97 -44.85 31.84 -9.45
CA VAL A 97 -45.91 32.34 -8.58
C VAL A 97 -46.04 33.86 -8.66
N ARG A 98 -44.92 34.60 -8.73
CA ARG A 98 -44.97 36.06 -8.94
C ARG A 98 -45.59 36.40 -10.30
N ALA A 99 -45.17 35.76 -11.38
CA ALA A 99 -45.67 36.03 -12.72
C ALA A 99 -47.19 35.77 -12.83
N HIS A 100 -47.65 34.60 -12.39
CA HIS A 100 -49.09 34.25 -12.48
C HIS A 100 -49.95 34.89 -11.39
N GLY A 101 -49.41 35.10 -10.19
CA GLY A 101 -50.13 35.82 -9.13
C GLY A 101 -50.32 37.31 -9.45
N LEU A 102 -49.37 37.94 -10.16
CA LEU A 102 -49.53 39.30 -10.66
C LEU A 102 -50.53 39.36 -11.82
N SER A 103 -50.54 38.36 -12.72
CA SER A 103 -51.53 38.24 -13.80
C SER A 103 -52.97 38.07 -13.29
N ALA A 104 -53.17 37.26 -12.25
CA ALA A 104 -54.48 37.07 -11.63
C ALA A 104 -54.99 38.36 -10.98
N ARG A 105 -54.13 39.06 -10.21
CA ARG A 105 -54.47 40.36 -9.59
C ARG A 105 -54.68 41.47 -10.60
N ALA A 106 -53.97 41.45 -11.73
CA ALA A 106 -54.18 42.41 -12.82
C ALA A 106 -55.53 42.17 -13.51
N SER A 107 -55.89 40.90 -13.78
CA SER A 107 -57.20 40.56 -14.37
C SER A 107 -58.36 40.92 -13.43
N GLU A 108 -58.20 40.68 -12.13
CA GLU A 108 -59.21 41.03 -11.12
C GLU A 108 -59.40 42.55 -11.00
N ARG A 109 -58.32 43.35 -11.10
CA ARG A 109 -58.41 44.82 -11.14
C ARG A 109 -59.03 45.38 -12.42
N VAL A 110 -58.92 44.67 -13.55
CA VAL A 110 -59.56 45.07 -14.81
C VAL A 110 -61.06 44.75 -14.79
N LEU A 111 -61.46 43.66 -14.15
CA LEU A 111 -62.88 43.28 -14.00
C LEU A 111 -63.65 44.12 -12.97
N VAL A 112 -62.94 44.72 -12.01
CA VAL A 112 -63.54 45.55 -10.93
C VAL A 112 -63.50 47.05 -11.25
N ARG A 113 -62.89 47.47 -12.37
CA ARG A 113 -62.97 48.86 -12.84
C ARG A 113 -64.17 49.03 -13.79
N PRO A 114 -65.16 49.87 -13.47
CA PRO A 114 -66.25 50.22 -14.38
C PRO A 114 -65.75 51.10 -15.55
#